data_AF-A0A9P8HQB1-F1
#
_entry.id   AF-A0A9P8HQB1-F1
#
_cell.length_a   1.000
_cell.length_b   1.000
_cell.length_c   1.000
_cell.angle_alpha   90.00
_cell.angle_beta   90.00
_cell.angle_gamma   90.00
#
_symmetry.space_group_name_H-M   'P 1'
#
loop_
_entity.id
_entity.type
_entity.pdbx_description
1 polymer ?
#
loop_
_entity_poly.entity_id
_entity_poly.type
_entity_poly.pdbx_seq_one_letter_code
_entity_poly.pdbx_strand_id
1 'polypeptide(L)'
;MSIAAAPNALRASLGCASRLGLSLQKSPSSSLFLRVASFSTTAPQCKRKTKDSNKRRGVSSLYGSGPREPLSMSNMSLPKPVEFKPKIEVDESHGLWGFFPAPGKLLLTPKETEEHGRAWEVEELRRKSWEDLHALWWKCCKERNMLATARAELLRGKLGFGEREIDSRDEEVTKTMRAIKHALTERFYTWQDAVEVARSDPEINLEGGEGQVYTPSAYEEGYDDVPAVEEADKELKEPTR
;
A
#
# COMPACT_ATOMS: atom_id res chain seq x y z
N MET A 1 -49.03 9.63 -8.60
CA MET A 1 -49.10 10.63 -9.68
C MET A 1 -47.87 10.51 -10.54
N SER A 2 -48.06 10.58 -11.87
CA SER A 2 -47.06 10.67 -12.96
C SER A 2 -46.11 9.47 -13.15
N ILE A 3 -46.23 8.65 -14.19
CA ILE A 3 -46.20 8.84 -15.67
C ILE A 3 -44.78 8.89 -16.24
N ALA A 4 -44.58 8.01 -17.24
CA ALA A 4 -43.68 8.09 -18.40
C ALA A 4 -42.18 7.95 -18.15
N ALA A 5 -41.35 7.54 -19.10
CA ALA A 5 -41.45 6.84 -20.38
C ALA A 5 -39.98 6.69 -20.83
N ALA A 6 -39.68 5.69 -21.66
CA ALA A 6 -38.37 5.46 -22.28
C ALA A 6 -37.86 6.66 -23.10
N PRO A 7 -36.60 6.65 -23.59
CA PRO A 7 -36.47 6.11 -24.94
C PRO A 7 -35.18 5.34 -25.28
N ASN A 8 -35.43 4.47 -26.26
CA ASN A 8 -34.55 3.73 -27.16
C ASN A 8 -33.44 4.51 -27.88
N ALA A 9 -32.41 3.72 -28.21
CA ALA A 9 -31.77 3.57 -29.51
C ALA A 9 -30.57 4.45 -29.89
N LEU A 10 -29.45 3.75 -30.13
CA LEU A 10 -28.65 3.93 -31.33
C LEU A 10 -28.19 2.56 -31.85
N ARG A 11 -28.66 2.17 -33.04
CA ARG A 11 -27.75 1.80 -34.14
C ARG A 11 -28.48 1.71 -35.46
N ALA A 12 -27.82 2.32 -36.44
CA ALA A 12 -28.30 2.59 -37.78
C ALA A 12 -28.16 1.40 -38.72
N SER A 13 -28.95 1.54 -39.79
CA SER A 13 -29.12 0.71 -40.97
C SER A 13 -27.90 0.58 -41.87
N LEU A 14 -27.78 -0.58 -42.50
CA LEU A 14 -27.42 -0.76 -43.92
C LEU A 14 -28.28 -1.97 -44.36
N GLY A 15 -29.21 -1.91 -45.31
CA GLY A 15 -29.23 -1.15 -46.54
C GLY A 15 -28.84 -2.08 -47.69
N CYS A 16 -29.80 -2.83 -48.24
CA CYS A 16 -29.72 -3.27 -49.63
C CYS A 16 -31.13 -3.44 -50.18
N ALA A 17 -31.50 -2.50 -51.04
CA ALA A 17 -32.71 -2.51 -51.83
C ALA A 17 -32.35 -2.92 -53.26
N SER A 18 -33.19 -3.74 -53.88
CA SER A 18 -33.31 -3.79 -55.34
C SER A 18 -34.79 -3.68 -55.69
N ARG A 19 -35.07 -2.60 -56.41
CA ARG A 19 -36.35 -2.12 -56.92
C ARG A 19 -36.66 -2.77 -58.26
N LEU A 20 -37.94 -3.01 -58.53
CA LEU A 20 -38.66 -2.85 -59.81
C LEU A 20 -40.14 -2.67 -59.37
N GLY A 21 -40.98 -1.74 -59.80
CA GLY A 21 -41.00 -0.81 -60.92
C GLY A 21 -42.43 -0.82 -61.52
N LEU A 22 -43.08 0.36 -61.58
CA LEU A 22 -44.32 0.72 -62.32
C LEU A 22 -45.66 0.26 -61.70
N SER A 23 -46.53 1.15 -61.20
CA SER A 23 -47.39 2.13 -61.91
C SER A 23 -48.45 1.51 -62.82
N LEU A 24 -49.72 1.49 -62.36
CA LEU A 24 -50.84 2.30 -62.89
C LEU A 24 -52.20 1.62 -62.62
N GLN A 25 -53.17 2.47 -62.30
CA GLN A 25 -54.61 2.30 -62.04
C GLN A 25 -55.36 1.18 -62.80
N LYS A 26 -56.30 0.52 -62.10
CA LYS A 26 -57.78 0.55 -62.34
C LYS A 26 -58.47 -0.67 -61.68
N SER A 27 -59.54 -0.42 -60.93
CA SER A 27 -60.66 -1.37 -60.75
C SER A 27 -61.43 -1.49 -62.09
N PRO A 28 -62.23 -2.55 -62.39
CA PRO A 28 -63.06 -3.32 -61.45
C PRO A 28 -63.22 -4.84 -61.73
N SER A 29 -64.04 -5.48 -60.88
CA SER A 29 -64.89 -6.65 -61.10
C SER A 29 -64.28 -8.02 -61.48
N SER A 30 -64.43 -8.96 -60.55
CA SER A 30 -64.89 -10.36 -60.72
C SER A 30 -64.54 -11.12 -62.02
N SER A 31 -63.69 -12.14 -61.91
CA SER A 31 -64.03 -13.53 -62.31
C SER A 31 -62.95 -14.50 -61.82
N LEU A 32 -63.41 -15.66 -61.36
CA LEU A 32 -62.60 -16.78 -60.89
C LEU A 32 -61.96 -17.48 -62.09
N PHE A 33 -60.62 -17.47 -62.18
CA PHE A 33 -59.87 -18.46 -62.95
C PHE A 33 -58.69 -18.97 -62.13
N LEU A 34 -58.76 -20.26 -61.79
CA LEU A 34 -57.73 -21.02 -61.10
C LEU A 34 -56.45 -21.04 -61.93
N ARG A 35 -55.44 -20.26 -61.52
CA ARG A 35 -54.04 -20.51 -61.87
C ARG A 35 -53.43 -21.38 -60.78
N VAL A 36 -53.36 -22.68 -61.04
CA VAL A 36 -52.53 -23.59 -60.24
C VAL A 36 -51.07 -23.25 -60.55
N ALA A 37 -50.38 -22.61 -59.63
CA ALA A 37 -48.93 -22.49 -59.68
C ALA A 37 -48.33 -23.82 -59.22
N SER A 38 -47.57 -24.46 -60.10
CA SER A 38 -46.75 -25.63 -59.78
C SER A 38 -45.74 -25.23 -58.69
N PHE A 39 -46.06 -25.54 -57.43
CA PHE A 39 -45.08 -25.48 -56.35
C PHE A 39 -44.03 -26.55 -56.63
N SER A 40 -42.97 -26.15 -57.33
CA SER A 40 -41.69 -26.86 -57.35
C SER A 40 -41.10 -26.73 -55.95
N THR A 41 -41.60 -27.54 -55.02
CA THR A 41 -41.00 -27.68 -53.70
C THR A 41 -39.71 -28.43 -53.91
N THR A 42 -38.58 -27.72 -53.93
CA THR A 42 -37.27 -28.36 -53.81
C THR A 42 -37.25 -29.11 -52.49
N ALA A 43 -37.53 -30.42 -52.57
CA ALA A 43 -37.60 -31.36 -51.47
C ALA A 43 -36.44 -31.27 -50.43
N PRO A 44 -35.19 -30.88 -50.76
CA PRO A 44 -34.15 -30.74 -49.74
C PRO A 44 -34.35 -29.58 -48.75
N GLN A 45 -35.18 -28.56 -49.06
CA GLN A 45 -35.46 -27.45 -48.13
C GLN A 45 -36.63 -27.73 -47.18
N CYS A 46 -37.45 -28.74 -47.46
CA CYS A 46 -38.52 -29.21 -46.58
C CYS A 46 -38.03 -30.17 -45.48
N LYS A 47 -36.71 -30.26 -45.25
CA LYS A 47 -36.17 -30.98 -44.09
C LYS A 47 -36.46 -30.11 -42.86
N ARG A 48 -37.54 -30.45 -42.13
CA ARG A 48 -37.89 -29.78 -40.87
C ARG A 48 -36.64 -29.69 -40.00
N LYS A 49 -36.21 -28.47 -39.64
CA LYS A 49 -35.22 -28.27 -38.58
C LYS A 49 -35.88 -28.69 -37.27
N THR A 50 -35.76 -29.97 -36.93
CA THR A 50 -36.29 -30.55 -35.69
C THR A 50 -35.43 -30.22 -34.47
N LYS A 51 -34.21 -29.73 -34.70
CA LYS A 51 -33.27 -29.35 -33.65
C LYS A 51 -33.49 -27.91 -33.21
N ASP A 52 -33.63 -27.72 -31.89
CA ASP A 52 -33.66 -26.41 -31.27
C ASP A 52 -32.33 -25.66 -31.52
N SER A 53 -32.41 -24.41 -31.97
CA SER A 53 -31.24 -23.59 -32.27
C SER A 53 -30.62 -22.95 -31.03
N ASN A 54 -31.38 -22.85 -29.93
CA ASN A 54 -30.91 -22.24 -28.69
C ASN A 54 -30.34 -23.30 -27.73
N LYS A 55 -29.01 -23.45 -27.75
CA LYS A 55 -28.28 -24.41 -26.92
C LYS A 55 -28.37 -24.17 -25.41
N ARG A 56 -28.68 -22.94 -24.97
CA ARG A 56 -28.78 -22.57 -23.55
C ARG A 56 -30.23 -22.34 -23.11
N ARG A 57 -31.21 -22.80 -23.89
CA ARG A 57 -32.63 -22.64 -23.54
C ARG A 57 -32.92 -23.28 -22.18
N GLY A 58 -33.39 -22.47 -21.24
CA GLY A 58 -33.74 -22.91 -19.90
C GLY A 58 -32.55 -23.26 -19.01
N VAL A 59 -31.32 -22.86 -19.39
CA VAL A 59 -30.10 -23.12 -18.60
C VAL A 59 -29.59 -21.81 -17.99
N SER A 60 -29.55 -21.78 -16.66
CA SER A 60 -29.07 -20.68 -15.82
C SER A 60 -28.35 -21.23 -14.58
N SER A 61 -27.16 -20.70 -14.30
CA SER A 61 -26.36 -21.05 -13.12
C SER A 61 -26.91 -20.42 -11.85
N LEU A 62 -27.36 -19.16 -11.93
CA LEU A 62 -27.88 -18.40 -10.80
C LEU A 62 -29.15 -19.02 -10.20
N TYR A 63 -30.02 -19.59 -11.03
CA TYR A 63 -31.23 -20.28 -10.57
C TYR A 63 -31.05 -21.80 -10.41
N GLY A 64 -29.84 -22.33 -10.59
CA GLY A 64 -29.56 -23.75 -10.39
C GLY A 64 -30.32 -24.71 -11.31
N SER A 65 -30.79 -24.25 -12.47
CA SER A 65 -31.62 -25.05 -13.42
C SER A 65 -30.94 -26.30 -14.00
N GLY A 66 -29.63 -26.44 -13.84
CA GLY A 66 -28.87 -27.61 -14.30
C GLY A 66 -28.65 -27.68 -15.81
N PRO A 67 -27.92 -28.69 -16.30
CA PRO A 67 -27.73 -28.91 -17.72
C PRO A 67 -29.04 -29.37 -18.39
N ARG A 68 -29.28 -28.89 -19.61
CA ARG A 68 -30.49 -29.21 -20.39
C ARG A 68 -30.57 -30.68 -20.81
N GLU A 69 -29.43 -31.30 -21.05
CA GLU A 69 -29.31 -32.69 -21.49
C GLU A 69 -28.43 -33.47 -20.49
N PRO A 70 -28.69 -34.77 -20.26
CA PRO A 70 -27.85 -35.58 -19.38
C PRO A 70 -26.45 -35.72 -20.00
N LEU A 71 -25.44 -35.23 -19.29
CA LEU A 71 -24.03 -35.38 -19.66
C LEU A 71 -23.48 -36.72 -19.19
N SER A 72 -22.35 -37.17 -19.72
CA SER A 72 -21.72 -38.45 -19.29
C SER A 72 -21.45 -38.53 -17.77
N MET A 73 -21.25 -37.36 -17.14
CA MET A 73 -20.98 -37.21 -15.71
C MET A 73 -22.21 -36.71 -14.92
N SER A 74 -23.43 -36.80 -15.47
CA SER A 74 -24.64 -36.42 -14.72
C SER A 74 -24.97 -37.38 -13.58
N ASN A 75 -24.46 -38.62 -13.65
CA ASN A 75 -24.81 -39.70 -12.72
C ASN A 75 -23.83 -39.84 -11.55
N MET A 76 -22.72 -39.10 -11.56
CA MET A 76 -21.76 -39.10 -10.45
C MET A 76 -22.10 -37.99 -9.46
N SER A 77 -21.88 -38.23 -8.18
CA SER A 77 -21.97 -37.18 -7.17
C SER A 77 -20.86 -36.15 -7.40
N LEU A 78 -21.20 -34.87 -7.29
CA LEU A 78 -20.20 -33.80 -7.39
C LEU A 78 -19.20 -33.92 -6.24
N PRO A 79 -17.89 -33.85 -6.51
CA PRO A 79 -16.89 -33.84 -5.47
C PRO A 79 -17.04 -32.56 -4.64
N LYS A 80 -17.12 -32.71 -3.32
CA LYS A 80 -17.08 -31.55 -2.42
C LYS A 80 -15.61 -31.10 -2.29
N PRO A 81 -15.30 -29.83 -2.56
CA PRO A 81 -13.93 -29.35 -2.39
C PRO A 81 -13.51 -29.53 -0.94
N VAL A 82 -12.29 -30.03 -0.74
CA VAL A 82 -11.69 -30.09 0.59
C VAL A 82 -11.25 -28.67 0.97
N GLU A 83 -11.65 -28.19 2.15
CA GLU A 83 -11.15 -26.93 2.70
C GLU A 83 -9.69 -27.09 3.17
N PHE A 84 -8.78 -27.26 2.22
CA PHE A 84 -7.36 -27.40 2.51
C PHE A 84 -6.70 -26.02 2.50
N LYS A 85 -6.33 -25.54 3.69
CA LYS A 85 -5.44 -24.39 3.84
C LYS A 85 -4.03 -24.93 4.12
N PRO A 86 -3.09 -24.86 3.16
CA PRO A 86 -1.73 -25.32 3.41
C PRO A 86 -1.12 -24.51 4.56
N LYS A 87 -0.46 -25.19 5.49
CA LYS A 87 0.40 -24.52 6.47
C LYS A 87 1.69 -24.15 5.74
N ILE A 88 1.84 -22.87 5.42
CA ILE A 88 3.05 -22.34 4.79
C ILE A 88 4.05 -22.06 5.91
N GLU A 89 5.25 -22.60 5.80
CA GLU A 89 6.36 -22.27 6.70
C GLU A 89 6.81 -20.84 6.39
N VAL A 90 6.68 -19.95 7.36
CA VAL A 90 7.10 -18.55 7.25
C VAL A 90 8.37 -18.38 8.08
N ASP A 91 9.38 -17.75 7.50
CA ASP A 91 10.61 -17.42 8.19
C ASP A 91 10.34 -16.43 9.34
N GLU A 92 10.86 -16.75 10.53
CA GLU A 92 10.77 -15.91 11.72
C GLU A 92 11.56 -14.60 11.55
N SER A 93 12.63 -14.62 10.75
CA SER A 93 13.52 -13.47 10.50
C SER A 93 13.13 -12.64 9.27
N HIS A 94 11.91 -12.80 8.77
CA HIS A 94 11.44 -12.09 7.59
C HIS A 94 11.38 -10.56 7.81
N GLY A 95 11.86 -9.78 6.84
CA GLY A 95 11.94 -8.31 6.97
C GLY A 95 10.58 -7.60 7.16
N LEU A 96 9.47 -8.21 6.73
CA LEU A 96 8.12 -7.67 6.98
C LEU A 96 7.73 -7.69 8.46
N TRP A 97 8.39 -8.49 9.31
CA TRP A 97 8.14 -8.47 10.74
C TRP A 97 8.50 -7.12 11.38
N GLY A 98 9.32 -6.30 10.72
CA GLY A 98 9.62 -4.94 11.18
C GLY A 98 8.44 -3.96 11.14
N PHE A 99 7.31 -4.31 10.50
CA PHE A 99 6.08 -3.52 10.54
C PHE A 99 5.17 -3.89 11.72
N PHE A 100 5.49 -4.96 12.44
CA PHE A 100 4.72 -5.46 13.56
C PHE A 100 5.54 -5.35 14.86
N PRO A 101 4.88 -5.23 16.03
CA PRO A 101 5.60 -5.14 17.30
C PRO A 101 6.41 -6.39 17.66
N ALA A 102 5.88 -7.58 17.33
CA ALA A 102 6.52 -8.86 17.57
C ALA A 102 5.98 -9.91 16.59
N PRO A 103 6.73 -10.98 16.27
CA PRO A 103 6.22 -12.07 15.44
C PRO A 103 4.97 -12.68 16.08
N GLY A 104 3.87 -12.75 15.33
CA GLY A 104 2.58 -13.24 15.82
C GLY A 104 1.74 -12.24 16.62
N LYS A 105 2.25 -11.03 16.89
CA LYS A 105 1.49 -9.94 17.53
C LYS A 105 1.14 -8.88 16.50
N LEU A 106 -0.15 -8.77 16.16
CA LEU A 106 -0.62 -7.82 15.14
C LEU A 106 -0.64 -6.37 15.64
N LEU A 107 -1.09 -6.17 16.88
CA LEU A 107 -1.29 -4.86 17.50
C LEU A 107 -0.71 -4.84 18.91
N LEU A 108 -0.21 -3.69 19.33
CA LEU A 108 0.06 -3.41 20.75
C LEU A 108 -1.25 -3.18 21.48
N THR A 109 -1.31 -3.58 22.74
CA THR A 109 -2.43 -3.17 23.60
C THR A 109 -2.32 -1.67 23.89
N PRO A 110 -3.44 -0.95 24.13
CA PRO A 110 -3.38 0.49 24.41
C PRO A 110 -2.43 0.84 25.56
N LYS A 111 -2.37 0.00 26.60
CA LYS A 111 -1.44 0.16 27.73
C LYS A 111 0.02 0.11 27.30
N GLU A 112 0.40 -0.89 26.51
CA GLU A 112 1.77 -1.02 26.00
C GLU A 112 2.14 0.12 25.02
N THR A 113 1.16 0.65 24.28
CA THR A 113 1.38 1.80 23.39
C THR A 113 1.61 3.07 24.20
N GLU A 114 0.87 3.25 25.29
CA GLU A 114 1.01 4.37 26.23
C GLU A 114 2.35 4.33 26.99
N GLU A 115 2.92 3.14 27.19
CA GLU A 115 4.26 2.94 27.75
C GLU A 115 5.38 3.41 26.78
N HIS A 116 5.51 4.73 26.62
CA HIS A 116 6.62 5.39 25.96
C HIS A 116 7.24 6.48 26.83
N GLY A 117 8.52 6.76 26.58
CA GLY A 117 9.21 7.90 27.18
C GLY A 117 8.92 9.21 26.46
N ARG A 118 9.57 10.29 26.91
CA ARG A 118 9.50 11.60 26.25
C ARG A 118 10.28 11.64 24.94
N ALA A 119 9.95 12.62 24.09
CA ALA A 119 10.80 13.03 22.97
C ALA A 119 12.19 13.53 23.42
N TRP A 120 13.17 13.33 22.52
CA TRP A 120 14.51 13.92 22.59
C TRP A 120 14.44 15.45 22.47
N GLU A 121 15.20 16.13 23.33
CA GLU A 121 15.36 17.57 23.26
C GLU A 121 16.52 17.96 22.32
N VAL A 122 16.45 19.15 21.72
CA VAL A 122 17.48 19.65 20.80
C VAL A 122 18.85 19.69 21.49
N GLU A 123 18.91 20.13 22.76
CA GLU A 123 20.15 20.27 23.52
C GLU A 123 20.89 18.94 23.68
N GLU A 124 20.14 17.85 23.88
CA GLU A 124 20.68 16.50 24.02
C GLU A 124 21.25 15.99 22.69
N LEU A 125 20.56 16.31 21.59
CA LEU A 125 20.95 15.93 20.24
C LEU A 125 22.18 16.70 19.76
N ARG A 126 22.42 17.93 20.24
CA ARG A 126 23.63 18.71 19.93
C ARG A 126 24.93 18.01 20.35
N ARG A 127 24.90 17.11 21.34
CA ARG A 127 26.08 16.37 21.79
C ARG A 127 26.34 15.08 20.99
N LYS A 128 25.48 14.71 20.05
CA LYS A 128 25.57 13.44 19.29
C LYS A 128 26.27 13.57 17.95
N SER A 129 26.95 12.51 17.52
CA SER A 129 27.61 12.47 16.20
C SER A 129 26.59 12.49 15.06
N TRP A 130 27.04 12.77 13.83
CA TRP A 130 26.17 12.71 12.64
C TRP A 130 25.62 11.29 12.41
N GLU A 131 26.47 10.27 12.56
CA GLU A 131 26.10 8.86 12.39
C GLU A 131 25.01 8.43 13.39
N ASP A 132 25.13 8.86 14.65
CA ASP A 132 24.12 8.56 15.67
C ASP A 132 22.77 9.21 15.36
N LEU A 133 22.78 10.48 14.91
CA LEU A 133 21.57 11.20 14.52
C LEU A 133 20.91 10.56 13.29
N HIS A 134 21.70 10.09 12.34
CA HIS A 134 21.22 9.41 11.14
C HIS A 134 20.64 8.03 11.47
N ALA A 135 21.30 7.25 12.32
CA ALA A 135 20.79 5.97 12.81
C ALA A 135 19.49 6.16 13.62
N LEU A 136 19.44 7.19 14.49
CA LEU A 136 18.26 7.54 15.26
C LEU A 136 17.09 7.93 14.35
N TRP A 137 17.35 8.74 13.33
CA TRP A 137 16.34 9.11 12.33
C TRP A 137 15.68 7.89 11.69
N TRP A 138 16.46 6.87 11.30
CA TRP A 138 15.91 5.66 10.73
C TRP A 138 15.14 4.79 11.74
N LYS A 139 15.54 4.78 13.02
CA LYS A 139 14.75 4.16 14.08
C LYS A 139 13.38 4.84 14.21
N CYS A 140 13.34 6.18 14.20
CA CYS A 140 12.10 6.93 14.19
C CYS A 140 11.24 6.60 12.96
N CYS A 141 11.81 6.56 11.75
CA CYS A 141 11.07 6.19 10.54
C CYS A 141 10.44 4.79 10.63
N LYS A 142 11.18 3.81 11.15
CA LYS A 142 10.67 2.44 11.34
C LYS A 142 9.52 2.42 12.35
N GLU A 143 9.67 3.11 13.47
CA GLU A 143 8.62 3.25 14.49
C GLU A 143 7.34 3.85 13.89
N ARG A 144 7.44 4.94 13.14
CA ARG A 144 6.29 5.58 12.49
C ARG A 144 5.60 4.66 11.48
N ASN A 145 6.37 3.87 10.72
CA ASN A 145 5.81 2.90 9.78
C ASN A 145 5.05 1.78 10.50
N MET A 146 5.58 1.30 11.64
CA MET A 146 4.89 0.33 12.49
C MET A 146 3.60 0.92 13.07
N LEU A 147 3.65 2.13 13.63
CA LEU A 147 2.47 2.83 14.18
C LEU A 147 1.40 3.09 13.11
N ALA A 148 1.80 3.49 11.89
CA ALA A 148 0.88 3.69 10.77
C ALA A 148 0.20 2.36 10.36
N THR A 149 0.96 1.26 10.37
CA THR A 149 0.42 -0.08 10.10
C THR A 149 -0.60 -0.48 11.17
N ALA A 150 -0.26 -0.28 12.45
CA ALA A 150 -1.16 -0.55 13.57
C ALA A 150 -2.44 0.29 13.49
N ARG A 151 -2.34 1.58 13.18
CA ARG A 151 -3.48 2.49 13.01
C ARG A 151 -4.39 2.05 11.87
N ALA A 152 -3.82 1.72 10.71
CA ALA A 152 -4.57 1.26 9.56
C ALA A 152 -5.32 -0.05 9.87
N GLU A 153 -4.69 -0.97 10.58
CA GLU A 153 -5.32 -2.24 10.98
C GLU A 153 -6.43 -2.03 12.00
N LEU A 154 -6.23 -1.14 12.97
CA LEU A 154 -7.24 -0.78 13.96
C LEU A 154 -8.51 -0.22 13.29
N LEU A 155 -8.33 0.72 12.36
CA LEU A 155 -9.41 1.30 11.57
C LEU A 155 -10.12 0.26 10.69
N ARG A 156 -9.36 -0.64 10.06
CA ARG A 156 -9.89 -1.71 9.22
C ARG A 156 -10.71 -2.71 10.03
N GLY A 157 -10.18 -3.14 11.17
CA GLY A 157 -10.80 -4.12 12.06
C GLY A 157 -11.87 -3.54 12.98
N LYS A 158 -12.02 -2.21 13.03
CA LYS A 158 -12.96 -1.48 13.89
C LYS A 158 -12.82 -1.89 15.37
N LEU A 159 -11.58 -2.05 15.84
CA LEU A 159 -11.27 -2.49 17.20
C LEU A 159 -11.53 -1.41 18.28
N GLY A 160 -11.86 -0.18 17.86
CA GLY A 160 -12.33 0.89 18.74
C GLY A 160 -11.18 1.65 19.40
N PHE A 161 -10.71 1.16 20.55
CA PHE A 161 -9.72 1.87 21.38
C PHE A 161 -8.28 1.68 20.86
N GLY A 162 -7.39 2.65 21.12
CA GLY A 162 -5.97 2.59 20.74
C GLY A 162 -5.52 3.70 19.79
N GLU A 163 -6.44 4.40 19.12
CA GLU A 163 -6.08 5.45 18.14
C GLU A 163 -5.36 6.64 18.78
N ARG A 164 -5.84 7.08 19.95
CA ARG A 164 -5.26 8.22 20.67
C ARG A 164 -3.85 7.92 21.16
N GLU A 165 -3.64 6.73 21.70
CA GLU A 165 -2.38 6.27 22.24
C GLU A 165 -1.33 6.17 21.12
N ILE A 166 -1.72 5.65 19.95
CA ILE A 166 -0.87 5.62 18.75
C ILE A 166 -0.53 7.04 18.29
N ASP A 167 -1.53 7.94 18.22
CA ASP A 167 -1.31 9.30 17.75
C ASP A 167 -0.42 10.11 18.71
N SER A 168 -0.60 9.98 20.02
CA SER A 168 0.30 10.59 21.02
C SER A 168 1.74 10.10 20.89
N ARG A 169 1.94 8.80 20.66
CA ARG A 169 3.27 8.23 20.44
C ARG A 169 3.89 8.71 19.12
N ASP A 170 3.11 8.78 18.03
CA ASP A 170 3.59 9.33 16.74
C ASP A 170 3.97 10.81 16.89
N GLU A 171 3.21 11.59 17.66
CA GLU A 171 3.54 12.98 17.97
C GLU A 171 4.90 13.10 18.66
N GLU A 172 5.19 12.29 19.69
CA GLU A 172 6.50 12.28 20.36
C GLU A 172 7.62 11.93 19.38
N VAL A 173 7.44 10.89 18.55
CA VAL A 173 8.44 10.53 17.52
C VAL A 173 8.62 11.66 16.49
N THR A 174 7.55 12.36 16.09
CA THR A 174 7.67 13.49 15.16
C THR A 174 8.41 14.68 15.79
N LYS A 175 8.26 14.91 17.10
CA LYS A 175 9.02 15.93 17.83
C LYS A 175 10.50 15.61 17.82
N THR A 176 10.91 14.36 18.03
CA THR A 176 12.33 13.97 17.95
C THR A 176 12.89 14.19 16.55
N MET A 177 12.13 13.82 15.50
CA MET A 177 12.54 14.05 14.11
C MET A 177 12.71 15.54 13.79
N ARG A 178 11.82 16.40 14.31
CA ARG A 178 11.97 17.86 14.19
C ARG A 178 13.21 18.37 14.91
N ALA A 179 13.49 17.87 16.11
CA ALA A 179 14.66 18.25 16.90
C ALA A 179 15.98 17.84 16.21
N ILE A 180 16.02 16.65 15.59
CA ILE A 180 17.18 16.20 14.78
C ILE A 180 17.44 17.16 13.61
N LYS A 181 16.39 17.52 12.86
CA LYS A 181 16.52 18.49 11.75
C LYS A 181 17.02 19.83 12.26
N HIS A 182 16.48 20.32 13.37
CA HIS A 182 16.92 21.57 13.97
C HIS A 182 18.41 21.55 14.32
N ALA A 183 18.87 20.51 15.03
CA ALA A 183 20.27 20.39 15.43
C ALA A 183 21.23 20.30 14.22
N LEU A 184 20.86 19.60 13.15
CA LEU A 184 21.67 19.52 11.93
C LEU A 184 21.73 20.84 11.18
N THR A 185 20.61 21.55 11.05
CA THR A 185 20.55 22.85 10.41
C THR A 185 21.34 23.91 11.20
N GLU A 186 21.21 23.90 12.53
CA GLU A 186 21.97 24.76 13.43
C GLU A 186 23.47 24.54 13.23
N ARG A 187 23.94 23.29 13.27
CA ARG A 187 25.36 22.95 13.04
C ARG A 187 25.89 23.45 11.71
N PHE A 188 25.10 23.29 10.64
CA PHE A 188 25.50 23.71 9.30
C PHE A 188 25.70 25.23 9.24
N TYR A 189 24.76 26.01 9.77
CA TYR A 189 24.89 27.47 9.79
C TYR A 189 26.00 27.92 10.74
N THR A 190 26.12 27.35 11.94
CA THR A 190 27.22 27.69 12.86
C THR A 190 28.59 27.38 12.26
N TRP A 191 28.71 26.31 11.48
CA TRP A 191 29.94 25.97 10.78
C TRP A 191 30.23 26.98 9.66
N GLN A 192 29.21 27.36 8.88
CA GLN A 192 29.38 28.36 7.83
C GLN A 192 29.83 29.70 8.40
N ASP A 193 29.17 30.18 9.46
CA ASP A 193 29.52 31.42 10.15
C ASP A 193 30.94 31.34 10.74
N ALA A 194 31.31 30.21 11.35
CA ALA A 194 32.67 30.00 11.88
C ALA A 194 33.73 30.00 10.77
N VAL A 195 33.45 29.42 9.60
CA VAL A 195 34.35 29.49 8.43
C VAL A 195 34.50 30.92 7.93
N GLU A 196 33.42 31.71 7.91
CA GLU A 196 33.48 33.13 7.53
C GLU A 196 34.34 33.94 8.52
N VAL A 197 34.19 33.72 9.82
CA VAL A 197 35.01 34.35 10.86
C VAL A 197 36.49 33.90 10.73
N ALA A 198 36.74 32.62 10.54
CA ALA A 198 38.07 32.05 10.41
C ALA A 198 38.85 32.63 9.22
N ARG A 199 38.18 33.06 8.13
CA ARG A 199 38.85 33.74 7.01
C ARG A 199 39.46 35.09 7.39
N SER A 200 38.92 35.73 8.41
CA SER A 200 39.41 37.03 8.90
C SER A 200 40.41 36.92 10.05
N ASP A 201 40.57 35.72 10.62
CA ASP A 201 41.38 35.48 11.80
C ASP A 201 42.86 35.21 11.43
N PRO A 202 43.83 35.98 11.96
CA PRO A 202 45.25 35.77 11.69
C PRO A 202 45.80 34.46 12.27
N GLU A 203 45.13 33.81 13.22
CA GLU A 203 45.58 32.54 13.82
C GLU A 203 45.22 31.31 12.98
N ILE A 204 44.32 31.46 12.00
CA ILE A 204 43.76 30.35 11.23
C ILE A 204 44.21 30.43 9.77
N ASN A 205 45.01 29.45 9.33
CA ASN A 205 45.50 29.32 7.97
C ASN A 205 44.67 28.30 7.19
N LEU A 206 43.58 28.75 6.55
CA LEU A 206 42.67 27.87 5.77
C LEU A 206 43.31 27.25 4.51
N GLU A 207 44.42 27.81 4.03
CA GLU A 207 45.18 27.30 2.87
C GLU A 207 46.28 26.30 3.26
N GLY A 208 46.49 26.09 4.56
CA GLY A 208 47.49 25.15 5.07
C GLY A 208 47.13 23.70 4.73
N GLY A 209 48.15 22.86 4.49
CA GLY A 209 47.97 21.41 4.36
C GLY A 209 47.39 20.77 5.62
N GLU A 210 46.97 19.50 5.51
CA GLU A 210 46.41 18.73 6.63
C GLU A 210 47.37 18.75 7.84
N GLY A 211 46.95 19.40 8.94
CA GLY A 211 47.64 19.36 10.24
C GLY A 211 48.10 20.71 10.81
N GLN A 212 48.20 21.78 10.03
CA GLN A 212 48.70 23.09 10.48
C GLN A 212 47.72 24.25 10.23
N VAL A 213 46.41 23.99 10.35
CA VAL A 213 45.37 25.02 10.11
C VAL A 213 45.29 26.05 11.25
N TYR A 214 45.62 25.66 12.48
CA TYR A 214 45.59 26.55 13.64
C TYR A 214 47.00 26.80 14.17
N THR A 215 47.43 28.07 14.19
CA THR A 215 48.73 28.51 14.72
C THR A 215 48.50 29.61 15.77
N PRO A 216 48.51 29.27 17.07
CA PRO A 216 48.23 30.24 18.13
C PRO A 216 49.30 31.33 18.18
N SER A 217 48.88 32.59 18.27
CA SER A 217 49.78 33.76 18.26
C SER A 217 50.50 34.00 19.60
N ALA A 218 49.87 33.56 20.70
CA ALA A 218 50.46 33.49 22.03
C ALA A 218 50.50 32.02 22.46
N TYR A 219 51.65 31.56 22.98
CA TYR A 219 51.73 30.28 23.67
C TYR A 219 50.76 30.37 24.86
N GLU A 220 49.64 29.65 24.83
CA GLU A 220 48.90 29.39 26.07
C GLU A 220 49.88 28.64 26.97
N GLU A 221 50.34 29.28 28.05
CA GLU A 221 50.98 28.58 29.16
C GLU A 221 50.02 27.48 29.60
N GLY A 222 50.37 26.23 29.30
CA GLY A 222 49.57 25.08 29.65
C GLY A 222 49.26 25.10 31.14
N TYR A 223 47.98 25.09 31.49
CA TYR A 223 47.58 24.52 32.77
C TYR A 223 47.96 23.05 32.70
N ASP A 224 49.16 22.75 33.17
CA ASP A 224 49.67 21.40 33.31
C ASP A 224 48.61 20.49 33.93
N ASP A 225 48.51 19.30 33.35
CA ASP A 225 47.73 18.16 33.79
C ASP A 225 47.53 18.14 35.32
N VAL A 226 46.29 18.33 35.78
CA VAL A 226 45.93 17.92 37.14
C VAL A 226 45.96 16.39 37.12
N PRO A 227 46.93 15.72 37.76
CA PRO A 227 46.99 14.27 37.74
C PRO A 227 45.70 13.73 38.35
N ALA A 228 45.06 12.82 37.62
CA ALA A 228 43.98 12.00 38.14
C ALA A 228 44.44 11.38 39.47
N VAL A 229 43.76 11.73 40.56
CA VAL A 229 43.92 11.03 41.83
C VAL A 229 43.45 9.61 41.58
N GLU A 230 44.40 8.69 41.45
CA GLU A 230 44.12 7.25 41.46
C GLU A 230 43.49 6.91 42.81
N GLU A 231 42.15 6.79 42.83
CA GLU A 231 41.45 6.17 43.94
C GLU A 231 41.88 4.70 43.99
N ALA A 232 42.73 4.40 44.97
CA ALA A 232 43.21 3.06 45.26
C ALA A 232 42.02 2.15 45.60
N ASP A 233 41.73 1.22 44.69
CA ASP A 233 40.91 0.03 44.93
C ASP A 233 41.50 -0.76 46.10
N LYS A 234 40.91 -0.60 47.29
CA LYS A 234 41.12 -1.53 48.40
C LYS A 234 40.29 -2.77 48.14
N GLU A 235 40.97 -3.84 47.69
CA GLU A 235 40.50 -5.22 47.76
C GLU A 235 39.94 -5.53 49.17
N LEU A 236 38.63 -5.62 49.30
CA LEU A 236 37.97 -6.26 50.43
C LEU A 236 37.84 -7.75 50.14
N LYS A 237 38.73 -8.50 50.77
CA LYS A 237 38.75 -9.95 50.91
C LYS A 237 37.42 -10.44 51.50
N GLU A 238 36.71 -11.29 50.77
CA GLU A 238 35.57 -12.07 51.31
C GLU A 238 36.04 -12.97 52.46
N PRO A 239 35.34 -13.02 53.61
CA PRO A 239 35.46 -14.13 54.53
C PRO A 239 34.34 -15.14 54.27
N THR A 240 34.77 -16.31 53.82
CA THR A 240 34.04 -17.57 53.99
C THR A 240 33.54 -17.74 55.42
N ARG A 241 32.23 -17.89 55.60
CA ARG A 241 31.62 -18.88 56.51
C ARG A 241 30.16 -19.14 56.15
#